data_AF-A0AA42VFQ3-F1
#
_entry.id   AF-A0AA42VFQ3-F1
#
_cell.length_a   1.000
_cell.length_b   1.000
_cell.length_c   1.000
_cell.angle_alpha   90.00
_cell.angle_beta   90.00
_cell.angle_gamma   90.00
#
_symmetry.space_group_name_H-M   'P 1'
#
loop_
_entity.id
_entity.type
_entity.pdbx_description
1 polymer ?
#
loop_
_entity_poly.entity_id
_entity_poly.type
_entity_poly.pdbx_seq_one_letter_code
_entity_poly.pdbx_strand_id
1 'polypeptide(L)'
;MARNTAYSHFHPKDCRFCGSPLELVSKQVVYPAAPAKTMIYRCNRDACDSYISCREGTDIAIGSVANRDTRLARREAHASINTLVDSGRMNKHEAYAWMQHLLSLPYTRRGIGWLDEHECKVVVREVREILRRSRYEASQRGIASLRALFDKNNIELDDSSQSQDSKAQRLLGRLQLLNRFSA
;
A
#
# COMPACT_ATOMS: atom_id res chain seq x y z
N MET A 1 -20.68 -7.77 -7.74
CA MET A 1 -19.44 -7.44 -7.01
C MET A 1 -18.37 -7.00 -8.02
N ALA A 2 -18.25 -5.68 -8.26
CA ALA A 2 -17.30 -5.15 -9.23
C ALA A 2 -15.86 -5.33 -8.73
N ARG A 3 -15.10 -6.21 -9.39
CA ARG A 3 -13.65 -6.32 -9.17
C ARG A 3 -13.03 -5.04 -9.72
N ASN A 4 -12.38 -4.26 -8.86
CA ASN A 4 -11.70 -3.02 -9.21
C ASN A 4 -10.65 -3.27 -10.32
N THR A 5 -10.92 -2.75 -11.52
CA THR A 5 -10.20 -3.02 -12.78
C THR A 5 -9.01 -2.10 -13.06
N ALA A 6 -8.69 -1.15 -12.19
CA ALA A 6 -7.64 -0.16 -12.48
C ALA A 6 -6.20 -0.73 -12.54
N TYR A 7 -5.96 -1.98 -12.09
CA TYR A 7 -4.66 -2.67 -12.21
C TYR A 7 -4.74 -4.02 -12.90
N SER A 8 -5.79 -4.30 -13.68
CA SER A 8 -5.84 -5.56 -14.43
C SER A 8 -4.75 -5.65 -15.50
N HIS A 9 -3.98 -4.59 -15.78
CA HIS A 9 -3.01 -4.54 -16.89
C HIS A 9 -1.74 -3.69 -16.58
N PHE A 10 -1.20 -3.73 -15.36
CA PHE A 10 0.04 -2.99 -15.07
C PHE A 10 1.29 -3.74 -15.59
N HIS A 11 1.94 -3.19 -16.61
CA HIS A 11 3.13 -3.74 -17.26
C HIS A 11 4.24 -2.67 -17.35
N PRO A 12 5.08 -2.52 -16.32
CA PRO A 12 6.09 -1.46 -16.28
C PRO A 12 7.15 -1.67 -17.36
N LYS A 13 7.54 -0.59 -18.03
CA LYS A 13 8.53 -0.61 -19.13
C LYS A 13 9.90 -0.14 -18.70
N ASP A 14 9.96 0.87 -17.82
CA ASP A 14 11.21 1.50 -17.41
C ASP A 14 11.44 1.40 -15.90
N CYS A 15 12.71 1.25 -15.52
CA CYS A 15 13.12 1.21 -14.12
C CYS A 15 13.08 2.62 -13.51
N ARG A 16 12.27 2.81 -12.46
CA ARG A 16 12.18 4.09 -11.73
C ARG A 16 13.47 4.55 -11.03
N PHE A 17 14.48 3.67 -10.91
CA PHE A 17 15.73 3.99 -10.22
C PHE A 17 16.85 4.43 -11.17
N CYS A 18 16.91 3.89 -12.39
CA CYS A 18 18.00 4.18 -13.33
C CYS A 18 17.54 4.48 -14.76
N GLY A 19 16.23 4.47 -15.03
CA GLY A 19 15.64 4.71 -16.35
C GLY A 19 15.90 3.63 -17.39
N SER A 20 16.62 2.55 -17.05
CA SER A 20 16.89 1.46 -18.00
C SER A 20 15.63 0.58 -18.19
N PRO A 21 15.47 -0.07 -19.36
CA PRO A 21 14.33 -0.93 -19.64
C PRO A 21 14.17 -2.11 -18.68
N LEU A 22 12.92 -2.53 -18.49
CA LEU A 22 12.55 -3.73 -17.76
C LEU A 22 12.28 -4.89 -18.73
N GLU A 23 12.87 -6.05 -18.45
CA GLU A 23 12.65 -7.31 -19.15
C GLU A 23 11.73 -8.23 -18.34
N LEU A 24 10.78 -8.89 -19.01
CA LEU A 24 9.95 -9.92 -18.40
C LEU A 24 10.72 -11.26 -18.41
N VAL A 25 11.07 -11.76 -17.24
CA VAL A 25 11.86 -12.99 -17.08
C VAL A 25 11.23 -13.93 -16.06
N SER A 26 11.62 -15.20 -16.10
CA SER A 26 11.24 -16.16 -15.06
C SER A 26 11.75 -15.68 -13.70
N LYS A 27 10.91 -15.77 -12.67
CA LYS A 27 11.29 -15.47 -11.29
C LYS A 27 12.45 -16.35 -10.81
N GLN A 28 12.65 -17.51 -11.43
CA GLN A 28 13.73 -18.44 -11.12
C GLN A 28 15.13 -17.84 -11.34
N VAL A 29 15.25 -16.83 -12.21
CA VAL A 29 16.51 -16.08 -12.42
C VAL A 29 17.01 -15.43 -11.11
N VAL A 30 16.09 -15.00 -10.25
CA VAL A 30 16.43 -14.38 -8.95
C VAL A 30 16.24 -15.35 -7.79
N TYR A 31 15.23 -16.23 -7.89
CA TYR A 31 14.88 -17.19 -6.85
C TYR A 31 14.80 -18.59 -7.46
N PRO A 32 15.90 -19.37 -7.51
CA PRO A 32 15.93 -20.66 -8.21
C PRO A 32 14.83 -21.65 -7.79
N ALA A 33 14.39 -21.59 -6.52
CA ALA A 33 13.31 -22.42 -5.97
C ALA A 33 11.89 -21.90 -6.26
N ALA A 34 11.73 -20.81 -7.02
CA ALA A 34 10.42 -20.25 -7.35
C ALA A 34 9.63 -21.17 -8.32
N PRO A 35 8.29 -21.15 -8.29
CA PRO A 35 7.48 -21.91 -9.24
C PRO A 35 7.73 -21.48 -10.68
N ALA A 36 7.78 -22.43 -11.61
CA ALA A 36 8.15 -22.19 -13.01
C ALA A 36 7.22 -21.19 -13.74
N LYS A 37 5.95 -21.07 -13.32
CA LYS A 37 4.96 -20.17 -13.93
C LYS A 37 4.97 -18.75 -13.35
N THR A 38 5.94 -18.41 -12.51
CA THR A 38 6.02 -17.08 -11.90
C THR A 38 7.02 -16.21 -12.65
N MET A 39 6.56 -15.01 -13.03
CA MET A 39 7.36 -14.05 -13.79
C MET A 39 7.71 -12.83 -12.93
N ILE A 40 8.77 -12.13 -13.33
CA ILE A 40 9.14 -10.81 -12.79
C ILE A 40 9.51 -9.87 -13.94
N TYR A 41 9.28 -8.58 -13.76
CA TYR A 41 9.97 -7.56 -14.56
C TYR A 41 11.26 -7.17 -13.85
N ARG A 42 12.40 -7.36 -14.51
CA ARG A 42 13.75 -7.10 -14.00
C ARG A 42 14.40 -5.98 -14.79
N CYS A 43 15.13 -5.11 -14.12
CA CYS A 43 15.96 -4.11 -14.79
C CYS A 43 17.10 -4.78 -15.55
N ASN A 44 17.25 -4.49 -16.84
CA ASN A 44 18.29 -5.09 -17.69
C ASN A 44 19.72 -4.66 -17.30
N ARG A 45 19.87 -3.59 -16.51
CA ARG A 45 21.14 -3.18 -15.91
C ARG A 45 21.38 -3.96 -14.62
N ASP A 46 22.27 -4.96 -14.68
CA ASP A 46 22.58 -5.86 -13.55
C ASP A 46 22.94 -5.12 -12.26
N ALA A 47 23.75 -4.06 -12.35
CA ALA A 47 24.15 -3.25 -11.19
C ALA A 47 22.99 -2.53 -10.48
N CYS A 48 21.81 -2.40 -11.10
CA CYS A 48 20.64 -1.76 -10.49
C CYS A 48 19.85 -2.72 -9.57
N ASP A 49 19.93 -4.03 -9.81
CA ASP A 49 19.30 -5.09 -8.99
C ASP A 49 17.84 -4.76 -8.56
N SER A 50 17.08 -4.22 -9.51
CA SER A 50 15.71 -3.74 -9.31
C SER A 50 14.73 -4.58 -10.11
N TYR A 51 13.66 -5.02 -9.46
CA TYR A 51 12.63 -5.83 -10.10
C TYR A 51 11.29 -5.75 -9.39
N ILE A 52 10.27 -6.31 -10.01
CA ILE A 52 8.90 -6.42 -9.50
C ILE A 52 8.31 -7.78 -9.90
N SER A 53 7.61 -8.42 -8.98
CA SER A 53 6.93 -9.69 -9.27
C SER A 53 5.63 -9.49 -10.06
N CYS A 54 5.28 -10.49 -10.86
CA CYS A 54 3.98 -10.59 -11.52
C CYS A 54 3.06 -11.57 -10.77
N ARG A 55 1.76 -11.46 -11.03
CA ARG A 55 0.77 -12.45 -10.61
C ARG A 55 1.08 -13.77 -11.33
N GLU A 56 1.01 -14.88 -10.60
CA GLU A 56 1.31 -16.21 -11.14
C GLU A 56 0.49 -16.52 -12.40
N GLY A 57 1.16 -17.07 -13.42
CA GLY A 57 0.55 -17.38 -14.71
C GLY A 57 0.23 -16.16 -15.58
N THR A 58 0.67 -14.96 -15.19
CA THR A 58 0.45 -13.73 -15.95
C THR A 58 1.71 -12.86 -15.99
N ASP A 59 1.70 -11.86 -16.85
CA ASP A 59 2.67 -10.77 -16.90
C ASP A 59 2.24 -9.54 -16.10
N ILE A 60 1.10 -9.58 -15.41
CA ILE A 60 0.57 -8.43 -14.66
C ILE A 60 1.38 -8.21 -13.38
N ALA A 61 2.06 -7.06 -13.27
CA ALA A 61 2.90 -6.72 -12.14
C ALA A 61 2.07 -6.42 -10.86
N ILE A 62 2.54 -6.91 -9.71
CA ILE A 62 1.84 -6.82 -8.40
C ILE A 62 2.57 -5.91 -7.41
N GLY A 63 2.79 -4.65 -7.79
CA GLY A 63 3.51 -3.70 -6.94
C GLY A 63 4.17 -2.57 -7.71
N SER A 64 5.20 -1.98 -7.12
CA SER A 64 6.17 -1.13 -7.82
C SER A 64 7.55 -1.77 -7.86
N VAL A 65 8.33 -1.42 -8.89
CA VAL A 65 9.74 -1.82 -9.04
C VAL A 65 10.50 -1.48 -7.76
N ALA A 66 11.24 -2.46 -7.23
CA ALA A 66 11.97 -2.32 -5.99
C ALA A 66 13.43 -2.73 -6.19
N ASN A 67 14.33 -1.84 -5.77
CA ASN A 67 15.74 -2.14 -5.57
C ASN A 67 15.93 -3.02 -4.32
N ARG A 68 17.17 -3.39 -4.04
CA ARG A 68 17.53 -4.19 -2.86
C ARG A 68 16.98 -3.62 -1.55
N ASP A 69 17.17 -2.33 -1.31
CA ASP A 69 16.80 -1.70 -0.04
C ASP A 69 15.28 -1.62 0.14
N THR A 70 14.56 -1.29 -0.91
CA THR A 70 13.08 -1.32 -0.91
C THR A 70 12.55 -2.74 -0.66
N ARG A 71 13.18 -3.77 -1.25
CA ARG A 71 12.80 -5.17 -0.99
C ARG A 71 13.02 -5.58 0.46
N LEU A 72 14.15 -5.17 1.05
CA LEU A 72 14.45 -5.42 2.47
C LEU A 72 13.44 -4.71 3.38
N ALA A 73 13.15 -3.44 3.13
CA ALA A 73 12.20 -2.65 3.90
C ALA A 73 10.77 -3.23 3.82
N ARG A 74 10.33 -3.66 2.63
CA ARG A 74 9.05 -4.36 2.46
C ARG A 74 8.97 -5.66 3.25
N ARG A 75 10.06 -6.44 3.28
CA ARG A 75 10.14 -7.67 4.06
C ARG A 75 10.03 -7.38 5.56
N GLU A 76 10.73 -6.36 6.06
CA GLU A 76 10.65 -5.95 7.47
C GLU A 76 9.24 -5.42 7.82
N ALA A 77 8.66 -4.58 6.97
CA ALA A 77 7.29 -4.08 7.16
C ALA A 77 6.28 -5.22 7.23
N HIS A 78 6.37 -6.18 6.30
CA HIS A 78 5.50 -7.36 6.31
C HIS A 78 5.70 -8.21 7.57
N ALA A 79 6.93 -8.45 8.00
CA ALA A 79 7.22 -9.17 9.24
C ALA A 79 6.63 -8.46 10.46
N SER A 80 6.77 -7.12 10.55
CA SER A 80 6.22 -6.34 11.65
C SER A 80 4.69 -6.42 11.71
N ILE A 81 4.00 -6.32 10.56
CA ILE A 81 2.56 -6.50 10.48
C ILE A 81 2.15 -7.90 10.93
N ASN A 82 2.90 -8.95 10.55
CA ASN A 82 2.61 -10.31 11.03
C ASN A 82 2.76 -10.38 12.56
N THR A 83 3.79 -9.80 13.15
CA THR A 83 3.92 -9.72 14.62
C THR A 83 2.76 -8.99 15.27
N LEU A 84 2.25 -7.92 14.67
CA LEU A 84 1.06 -7.23 15.16
C LEU A 84 -0.17 -8.14 15.13
N VAL A 85 -0.35 -8.90 14.05
CA VAL A 85 -1.45 -9.85 13.90
C VAL A 85 -1.34 -10.99 14.91
N ASP A 86 -0.16 -11.60 15.01
CA ASP A 86 0.12 -12.72 15.93
C ASP A 86 -0.03 -12.31 17.40
N SER A 87 0.18 -11.03 17.73
CA SER A 87 -0.07 -10.50 19.08
C SER A 87 -1.55 -10.46 19.47
N GLY A 88 -2.47 -10.66 18.52
CA GLY A 88 -3.93 -10.58 18.72
C GLY A 88 -4.48 -9.16 18.86
N ARG A 89 -3.64 -8.12 18.70
CA ARG A 89 -4.09 -6.71 18.77
C ARG A 89 -4.92 -6.28 17.56
N MET A 90 -4.69 -6.91 16.41
CA MET A 90 -5.45 -6.73 15.17
C MET A 90 -5.51 -8.06 14.43
N ASN A 91 -6.58 -8.32 13.69
CA ASN A 91 -6.55 -9.38 12.69
C ASN A 91 -5.86 -8.90 11.40
N LYS A 92 -5.61 -9.82 10.47
CA LYS A 92 -4.93 -9.49 9.20
C LYS A 92 -5.65 -8.41 8.40
N HIS A 93 -6.98 -8.48 8.29
CA HIS A 93 -7.74 -7.48 7.52
C HIS A 93 -7.62 -6.09 8.16
N GLU A 94 -7.75 -6.00 9.48
CA GLU A 94 -7.60 -4.77 10.25
C GLU A 94 -6.19 -4.17 10.10
N ALA A 95 -5.15 -4.98 10.21
CA ALA A 95 -3.77 -4.50 10.09
C ALA A 95 -3.47 -3.89 8.71
N TYR A 96 -3.96 -4.51 7.63
CA TYR A 96 -3.79 -3.97 6.28
C TYR A 96 -4.67 -2.73 6.02
N ALA A 97 -5.87 -2.65 6.59
CA ALA A 97 -6.71 -1.46 6.52
C ALA A 97 -6.11 -0.28 7.30
N TRP A 98 -5.60 -0.55 8.51
CA TRP A 98 -4.87 0.41 9.33
C TRP A 98 -3.63 0.94 8.60
N MET A 99 -2.82 0.06 8.00
CA MET A 99 -1.64 0.45 7.22
C MET A 99 -2.00 1.41 6.07
N GLN A 100 -3.08 1.13 5.34
CA GLN A 100 -3.54 2.01 4.26
C GLN A 100 -3.95 3.38 4.78
N HIS A 101 -4.67 3.42 5.91
CA HIS A 101 -5.07 4.68 6.52
C HIS A 101 -3.87 5.47 7.03
N LEU A 102 -2.95 4.82 7.75
CA LEU A 102 -1.71 5.42 8.27
C LEU A 102 -0.93 6.15 7.17
N LEU A 103 -0.80 5.51 6.01
CA LEU A 103 -0.04 6.02 4.88
C LEU A 103 -0.87 6.84 3.89
N SER A 104 -2.16 7.07 4.18
CA SER A 104 -3.11 7.74 3.27
C SER A 104 -3.08 7.16 1.84
N LEU A 105 -2.96 5.83 1.73
CA LEU A 105 -2.85 5.16 0.44
C LEU A 105 -4.22 5.11 -0.24
N PRO A 106 -4.29 5.37 -1.56
CA PRO A 106 -5.53 5.17 -2.28
C PRO A 106 -5.91 3.69 -2.28
N TYR A 107 -7.20 3.40 -2.42
CA TYR A 107 -7.74 2.03 -2.48
C TYR A 107 -7.14 1.17 -3.60
N THR A 108 -6.47 1.82 -4.53
CA THR A 108 -5.74 1.24 -5.64
C THR A 108 -4.35 0.69 -5.20
N ARG A 109 -3.73 1.26 -4.16
CA ARG A 109 -2.36 0.95 -3.69
C ARG A 109 -2.35 0.26 -2.32
N ARG A 110 -2.99 -0.92 -2.21
CA ARG A 110 -3.26 -1.54 -0.89
C ARG A 110 -2.23 -2.55 -0.38
N GLY A 111 -1.36 -3.05 -1.25
CA GLY A 111 -0.39 -4.09 -0.88
C GLY A 111 0.95 -3.51 -0.46
N ILE A 112 1.64 -4.18 0.47
CA ILE A 112 3.04 -3.88 0.85
C ILE A 112 3.97 -3.83 -0.38
N GLY A 113 3.65 -4.61 -1.43
CA GLY A 113 4.36 -4.59 -2.71
C GLY A 113 4.35 -3.23 -3.44
N TRP A 114 3.56 -2.26 -2.99
CA TRP A 114 3.54 -0.92 -3.56
C TRP A 114 4.29 0.13 -2.73
N LEU A 115 4.64 -0.17 -1.49
CA LEU A 115 5.26 0.77 -0.57
C LEU A 115 6.70 1.07 -0.98
N ASP A 116 7.14 2.30 -0.81
CA ASP A 116 8.56 2.63 -0.87
C ASP A 116 9.25 2.36 0.48
N GLU A 117 10.57 2.56 0.49
CA GLU A 117 11.38 2.32 1.68
C GLU A 117 10.96 3.18 2.88
N HIS A 118 10.59 4.45 2.65
CA HIS A 118 10.21 5.37 3.72
C HIS A 118 8.89 4.95 4.35
N GLU A 119 7.88 4.65 3.52
CA GLU A 119 6.59 4.16 3.97
C GLU A 119 6.71 2.86 4.76
N CYS A 120 7.57 1.93 4.30
CA CYS A 120 7.86 0.72 5.05
C CYS A 120 8.46 1.01 6.43
N LYS A 121 9.40 1.95 6.54
CA LYS A 121 9.99 2.37 7.82
C LYS A 121 8.95 3.01 8.76
N VAL A 122 8.02 3.80 8.22
CA VAL A 122 6.91 4.36 8.99
C VAL A 122 6.03 3.25 9.55
N VAL A 123 5.63 2.25 8.73
CA VAL A 123 4.83 1.10 9.19
C VAL A 123 5.53 0.36 10.33
N VAL A 124 6.81 0.03 10.16
CA VAL A 124 7.58 -0.70 11.19
C VAL A 124 7.63 0.09 12.51
N ARG A 125 7.87 1.41 12.44
CA ARG A 125 7.89 2.28 13.62
C ARG A 125 6.54 2.25 14.35
N GLU A 126 5.44 2.47 13.63
CA GLU A 126 4.11 2.54 14.25
C GLU A 126 3.66 1.19 14.81
N VAL A 127 4.01 0.07 14.17
CA VAL A 127 3.78 -1.26 14.73
C VAL A 127 4.50 -1.42 16.07
N ARG A 128 5.78 -1.01 16.16
CA ARG A 128 6.54 -1.06 17.42
C ARG A 128 5.86 -0.23 18.51
N GLU A 129 5.36 0.95 18.18
CA GLU A 129 4.62 1.80 19.13
C GLU A 129 3.31 1.17 19.59
N ILE A 130 2.56 0.54 18.69
CA ILE A 130 1.35 -0.20 19.06
C ILE A 130 1.69 -1.33 20.03
N LEU A 131 2.75 -2.10 19.76
CA LEU A 131 3.14 -3.24 20.59
C LEU A 131 3.67 -2.85 21.97
N ARG A 132 4.34 -1.69 22.10
CA ARG A 132 4.84 -1.17 23.38
C ARG A 132 3.73 -0.75 24.35
N ARG A 133 2.59 -0.28 23.83
CA ARG A 133 1.46 0.18 24.66
C ARG A 133 0.78 -0.98 25.38
N SER A 134 0.15 -0.73 26.52
CA SER A 134 -0.59 -1.79 27.22
C SER A 134 -1.74 -2.34 26.36
N ARG A 135 -2.17 -3.59 26.60
CA ARG A 135 -3.31 -4.18 25.88
C ARG A 135 -4.60 -3.37 26.07
N TYR A 136 -4.77 -2.75 27.23
CA TYR A 136 -5.92 -1.89 27.55
C TYR A 136 -5.90 -0.58 26.74
N GLU A 137 -4.76 0.10 26.66
CA GLU A 137 -4.64 1.33 25.86
C GLU A 137 -4.75 1.07 24.35
N ALA A 138 -4.19 -0.05 23.89
CA ALA A 138 -4.28 -0.45 22.50
C ALA A 138 -5.67 -0.96 22.12
N SER A 139 -6.42 -1.62 23.01
CA SER A 139 -7.80 -2.02 22.74
C SER A 139 -8.73 -0.80 22.68
N GLN A 140 -8.54 0.17 23.57
CA GLN A 140 -9.27 1.44 23.54
C GLN A 140 -9.00 2.21 22.24
N ARG A 141 -7.74 2.38 21.82
CA ARG A 141 -7.42 3.11 20.58
C ARG A 141 -7.63 2.32 19.31
N GLY A 142 -7.36 1.02 19.28
CA GLY A 142 -7.52 0.18 18.08
C GLY A 142 -8.99 0.08 17.68
N ILE A 143 -9.86 -0.23 18.64
CA ILE A 143 -11.30 -0.32 18.41
C ILE A 143 -11.90 1.08 18.24
N ALA A 144 -11.55 2.08 19.05
CA ALA A 144 -12.12 3.44 18.89
C ALA A 144 -11.61 4.15 17.63
N SER A 145 -10.36 3.95 17.21
CA SER A 145 -9.86 4.53 15.96
C SER A 145 -10.45 3.80 14.76
N LEU A 146 -10.54 2.47 14.75
CA LEU A 146 -11.22 1.74 13.68
C LEU A 146 -12.72 2.10 13.63
N ARG A 147 -13.42 2.16 14.77
CA ARG A 147 -14.83 2.59 14.83
C ARG A 147 -14.99 4.04 14.38
N ALA A 148 -14.18 4.99 14.85
CA ALA A 148 -14.23 6.37 14.39
C ALA A 148 -13.89 6.52 12.89
N LEU A 149 -13.04 5.65 12.35
CA LEU A 149 -12.71 5.59 10.92
C LEU A 149 -13.84 5.00 10.08
N PHE A 150 -14.55 3.99 10.58
CA PHE A 150 -15.72 3.42 9.90
C PHE A 150 -16.99 4.27 10.08
N ASP A 151 -17.17 4.93 11.22
CA ASP A 151 -18.29 5.85 11.50
C ASP A 151 -18.20 7.12 10.65
N LYS A 152 -16.99 7.65 10.40
CA LYS A 152 -16.80 8.75 9.43
C LYS A 152 -17.10 8.35 7.99
N ASN A 153 -16.92 7.08 7.64
CA ASN A 153 -17.19 6.58 6.28
C ASN A 153 -18.66 6.10 6.09
N ASN A 154 -19.39 5.83 7.17
CA ASN A 154 -20.81 5.42 7.12
C ASN A 154 -21.80 6.61 7.12
N ILE A 155 -21.34 7.85 7.31
CA ILE A 155 -22.19 9.05 7.17
C ILE A 155 -22.29 9.51 5.69
N GLU A 156 -21.46 8.97 4.78
CA GLU A 156 -21.53 9.25 3.33
C GLU A 156 -21.96 8.03 2.49
N LEU A 157 -22.84 7.19 3.02
CA LEU A 157 -23.55 6.17 2.25
C LEU A 157 -25.05 6.34 2.46
N ASP A 158 -25.57 7.52 2.13
CA ASP A 158 -26.96 7.63 1.66
C ASP A 158 -27.06 8.55 0.43
N ASP A 159 -27.68 7.95 -0.56
CA ASP A 159 -28.26 8.33 -1.84
C ASP A 159 -27.63 9.37 -2.82
N SER A 160 -27.84 9.04 -4.09
CA SER A 160 -27.81 9.85 -5.31
C SER A 160 -26.48 10.06 -6.04
N SER A 161 -26.23 9.09 -6.91
CA SER A 161 -25.51 9.21 -8.19
C SER A 161 -25.90 10.47 -8.98
N GLN A 162 -24.96 11.42 -9.14
CA GLN A 162 -24.77 12.32 -10.31
C GLN A 162 -23.85 13.55 -10.06
N SER A 163 -23.35 13.79 -8.84
CA SER A 163 -22.70 15.07 -8.48
C SER A 163 -21.24 14.96 -7.99
N GLN A 164 -20.36 14.30 -8.75
CA GLN A 164 -18.94 14.16 -8.37
C GLN A 164 -18.07 15.38 -8.78
N ASP A 165 -18.42 16.09 -9.86
CA ASP A 165 -17.64 17.27 -10.30
C ASP A 165 -17.94 18.54 -9.47
N SER A 166 -19.20 18.73 -9.07
CA SER A 166 -19.65 19.91 -8.30
C SER A 166 -19.13 19.92 -6.85
N LYS A 167 -18.95 18.74 -6.24
CA LYS A 167 -18.49 18.61 -4.84
C LYS A 167 -17.01 18.96 -4.68
N ALA A 168 -16.16 18.58 -5.63
CA ALA A 168 -14.74 18.93 -5.62
C ALA A 168 -14.53 20.46 -5.76
N GLN A 169 -15.32 21.11 -6.64
CA GLN A 169 -15.30 22.57 -6.79
C GLN A 169 -15.84 23.33 -5.58
N ARG A 170 -16.87 22.81 -4.89
CA ARG A 170 -17.36 23.39 -3.63
C ARG A 170 -16.36 23.23 -2.47
N LEU A 171 -15.64 22.11 -2.42
CA LEU A 171 -14.60 21.87 -1.41
C LEU A 171 -13.41 22.83 -1.60
N LEU A 172 -12.97 23.05 -2.84
CA LEU A 172 -11.94 24.03 -3.17
C LEU A 172 -12.36 25.47 -2.86
N GLY A 173 -13.62 25.84 -3.14
CA GLY A 173 -14.17 27.15 -2.75
C GLY A 173 -14.21 27.38 -1.24
N ARG A 174 -14.54 26.34 -0.44
CA ARG A 174 -14.50 26.41 1.03
C ARG A 174 -13.08 26.50 1.58
N LEU A 175 -12.12 25.79 0.99
CA LEU A 175 -10.70 25.86 1.38
C LEU A 175 -10.07 27.22 1.05
N GLN A 176 -10.48 27.86 -0.06
CA GLN A 176 -10.04 29.21 -0.41
C GLN A 176 -10.60 30.30 0.52
N LEU A 177 -11.81 30.11 1.07
CA LEU A 177 -12.39 31.01 2.06
C LEU A 177 -11.71 30.90 3.43
N LEU A 178 -11.26 29.70 3.81
CA LEU A 178 -10.55 29.47 5.08
C LEU A 178 -9.14 30.07 5.10
N ASN A 179 -8.50 30.24 3.93
CA ASN A 179 -7.21 30.93 3.81
C ASN A 179 -7.30 32.47 3.78
N ARG A 180 -8.49 33.06 3.86
CA ARG A 180 -8.68 34.52 3.91
C ARG A 180 -8.91 35.10 5.32
N PHE A 181 -8.98 34.26 6.35
CA PHE A 181 -9.14 34.68 7.75
C PHE A 181 -7.89 34.40 8.61
N SER A 182 -6.72 34.33 7.97
CA SER A 182 -5.43 34.28 8.65
C SER A 182 -4.48 35.31 8.02
N ALA A 183 -4.85 36.58 8.17
CA ALA A 183 -3.99 37.75 8.11
C ALA A 183 -4.52 38.76 9.12
#